data_AF-A0A956J0X3-F1
#
_entry.id   AF-A0A956J0X3-F1
#
_cell.length_a   1.000
_cell.length_b   1.000
_cell.length_c   1.000
_cell.angle_alpha   90.00
_cell.angle_beta   90.00
_cell.angle_gamma   90.00
#
_symmetry.space_group_name_H-M   'P 1'
#
loop_
_entity.id
_entity.type
_entity.pdbx_description
1 polymer ?
#
loop_
_entity_poly.entity_id
_entity_poly.type
_entity_poly.pdbx_seq_one_letter_code
_entity_poly.pdbx_strand_id
1 'polypeptide(L)'
;RTFSKAYGLAGLRVGYAVCEPQLADYLNRVRDPFNVNLVAQAAAVAALADDAWLQQVVAETVRQRETLTKALAARGLSVTPSQTNFVLFDTGRNAKEVNDALMRRGVIARPVGPSGLPTHLRVTVGKAGDNQRFLEALDAVL
;
A
#
# COMPACT_ATOMS: atom_id res chain seq x y z
N ARG A 1 7.69 9.36 8.96
CA ARG A 1 7.53 9.21 7.50
C ARG A 1 8.41 8.05 7.01
N THR A 2 8.10 7.45 5.86
CA THR A 2 8.81 6.26 5.34
C THR A 2 9.05 6.36 3.84
N PHE A 3 10.14 5.78 3.36
CA PHE A 3 10.44 5.64 1.94
C PHE A 3 9.87 4.36 1.32
N SER A 4 9.19 3.53 2.11
CA SER A 4 8.74 2.20 1.67
C SER A 4 7.53 2.19 0.74
N LYS A 5 6.86 3.33 0.53
CA LYS A 5 5.62 3.43 -0.25
C LYS A 5 5.80 4.30 -1.48
N ALA A 6 5.39 5.57 -1.42
CA ALA A 6 5.43 6.48 -2.56
C ALA A 6 6.84 6.63 -3.19
N TYR A 7 7.90 6.50 -2.37
CA TYR A 7 9.29 6.54 -2.82
C TYR A 7 9.84 5.22 -3.40
N GLY A 8 9.09 4.12 -3.36
CA GLY A 8 9.51 2.85 -3.97
C GLY A 8 10.62 2.08 -3.25
N LEU A 9 11.10 2.51 -2.08
CA LEU A 9 12.24 1.91 -1.37
C LEU A 9 11.81 0.92 -0.28
N ALA A 10 10.82 0.06 -0.55
CA ALA A 10 10.28 -0.88 0.43
C ALA A 10 11.35 -1.84 0.98
N GLY A 11 12.24 -2.32 0.12
CA GLY A 11 13.31 -3.24 0.49
C GLY A 11 14.47 -2.62 1.27
N LEU A 12 14.65 -1.29 1.21
CA LEU A 12 15.84 -0.63 1.77
C LEU A 12 15.70 -0.19 3.24
N ARG A 13 14.48 -0.25 3.79
CA ARG A 13 14.21 -0.04 5.22
C ARG A 13 14.69 1.31 5.75
N VAL A 14 14.37 2.39 5.05
CA VAL A 14 14.70 3.77 5.46
C VAL A 14 13.45 4.60 5.75
N GLY A 15 13.55 5.44 6.78
CA GLY A 15 12.48 6.31 7.27
C GLY A 15 13.02 7.34 8.24
N TYR A 16 12.17 8.29 8.63
CA TYR A 16 12.54 9.37 9.55
C TYR A 16 11.35 9.83 10.38
N ALA A 17 11.63 10.46 11.51
CA ALA A 17 10.65 11.18 12.32
C ALA A 17 10.98 12.69 12.29
N VAL A 18 9.95 13.52 12.38
CA VAL A 18 10.09 14.96 12.61
C VAL A 18 9.44 15.23 13.96
N CYS A 19 10.20 15.78 14.89
CA CYS A 19 9.77 15.96 16.27
C CYS A 19 10.56 17.09 16.95
N GLU A 20 10.10 17.50 18.14
CA GLU A 20 10.81 18.42 19.03
C GLU A 20 12.24 17.93 19.30
N PRO A 21 13.24 18.83 19.40
CA PRO A 21 14.63 18.45 19.62
C PRO A 21 14.85 17.54 20.83
N GLN A 22 14.11 17.77 21.92
CA GLN A 22 14.19 16.93 23.12
C GLN A 22 13.73 15.48 22.85
N LEU A 23 12.68 15.30 22.05
CA LEU A 23 12.23 13.95 21.67
C LEU A 23 13.23 13.29 20.72
N ALA A 24 13.80 14.04 19.79
CA ALA A 24 14.84 13.54 18.89
C ALA A 24 16.08 13.05 19.66
N ASP A 25 16.48 13.77 20.71
CA ASP A 25 17.57 13.35 21.60
C ASP A 25 17.26 12.01 22.29
N TYR A 26 16.07 11.86 22.88
CA TYR A 26 15.67 10.57 23.46
C TYR A 26 15.67 9.42 22.45
N LEU A 27 15.17 9.66 21.23
CA LEU A 27 15.20 8.65 20.16
C LEU A 27 16.63 8.27 19.76
N ASN A 28 17.55 9.24 19.70
CA ASN A 28 18.96 9.01 19.38
C ASN A 28 19.70 8.20 20.45
N ARG A 29 19.27 8.24 21.72
CA ARG A 29 19.84 7.43 22.80
C ARG A 29 19.43 5.95 22.74
N VAL A 30 18.25 5.66 22.20
CA VAL A 30 17.67 4.31 22.16
C VAL A 30 17.96 3.59 20.85
N ARG A 31 18.11 4.32 19.74
CA ARG A 31 18.40 3.68 18.45
C ARG A 31 19.78 3.04 18.42
N ASP A 32 19.90 1.90 17.76
CA ASP A 32 21.20 1.30 17.51
C ASP A 32 22.09 2.22 16.65
N PRO A 33 23.41 2.23 16.89
CA PRO A 33 24.35 2.81 15.94
C PRO A 33 24.25 2.05 14.60
N PHE A 34 24.46 2.77 13.49
CA PHE A 34 24.43 2.20 12.13
C PHE A 34 23.11 1.52 11.73
N ASN A 35 21.98 1.94 12.31
CA ASN A 35 20.64 1.40 12.04
C ASN A 35 20.10 1.63 10.60
N VAL A 36 20.84 2.34 9.74
CA VAL A 36 20.52 2.53 8.31
C VAL A 36 21.80 2.33 7.49
N ASN A 37 21.78 1.37 6.56
CA ASN A 37 22.94 1.06 5.73
C ASN A 37 23.23 2.17 4.68
N LEU A 38 24.45 2.20 4.16
CA LEU A 38 24.93 3.24 3.24
C LEU A 38 24.11 3.33 1.94
N VAL A 39 23.71 2.18 1.38
CA VAL A 39 22.89 2.12 0.15
C VAL A 39 21.51 2.75 0.39
N ALA A 40 20.90 2.48 1.53
CA ALA A 40 19.61 3.04 1.91
C ALA A 40 19.68 4.56 2.15
N GLN A 41 20.78 5.07 2.72
CA GLN A 41 21.02 6.50 2.87
C GLN A 41 21.14 7.18 1.50
N ALA A 42 21.98 6.65 0.61
CA ALA A 42 22.17 7.20 -0.74
C ALA A 42 20.86 7.20 -1.55
N ALA A 43 20.10 6.10 -1.52
CA ALA A 43 18.82 6.00 -2.21
C ALA A 43 17.77 6.96 -1.63
N ALA A 44 17.72 7.15 -0.31
CA ALA A 44 16.79 8.09 0.32
C ALA A 44 17.09 9.55 -0.08
N VAL A 45 18.38 9.94 -0.13
CA VAL A 45 18.78 11.27 -0.58
C VAL A 45 18.40 11.50 -2.04
N ALA A 46 18.68 10.53 -2.92
CA ALA A 46 18.28 10.62 -4.33
C ALA A 46 16.75 10.71 -4.49
N ALA A 47 16.00 9.90 -3.73
CA ALA A 47 14.54 9.91 -3.76
C ALA A 47 13.92 11.21 -3.24
N LEU A 48 14.56 11.90 -2.28
CA LEU A 48 14.13 13.22 -1.80
C LEU A 48 14.39 14.35 -2.81
N ALA A 49 15.33 14.16 -3.73
CA ALA A 49 15.67 15.17 -4.74
C ALA A 49 14.80 15.10 -6.00
N ASP A 50 14.05 14.01 -6.20
CA ASP A 50 13.21 13.78 -7.39
C ASP A 50 11.71 13.99 -7.10
N ASP A 51 11.35 15.24 -6.83
CA ASP A 51 9.96 15.65 -6.59
C ASP A 51 9.05 15.37 -7.80
N ALA A 52 9.58 15.51 -9.02
CA ALA A 52 8.83 15.31 -10.25
C ALA A 52 8.36 13.85 -10.37
N TRP A 53 9.27 12.89 -10.15
CA TRP A 53 8.92 11.47 -10.15
C TRP A 53 7.92 11.14 -9.03
N LEU A 54 8.12 11.68 -7.82
CA LEU A 54 7.20 11.45 -6.71
C LEU A 54 5.78 11.95 -7.03
N GLN A 55 5.66 13.16 -7.58
CA GLN A 55 4.37 13.73 -7.99
C GLN A 55 3.69 12.87 -9.06
N GLN A 56 4.45 12.41 -10.05
CA GLN A 56 3.94 11.51 -11.10
C GLN A 56 3.40 10.20 -10.50
N VAL A 57 4.17 9.55 -9.62
CA VAL A 57 3.77 8.28 -8.97
C VAL A 57 2.51 8.47 -8.11
N VAL A 58 2.44 9.57 -7.35
CA VAL A 58 1.27 9.89 -6.52
C VAL A 58 0.04 10.15 -7.40
N ALA A 59 0.18 10.97 -8.45
CA ALA A 59 -0.92 11.27 -9.37
C ALA A 59 -1.45 10.01 -10.07
N GLU A 60 -0.55 9.12 -10.52
CA GLU A 60 -0.92 7.82 -11.08
C GLU A 60 -1.68 6.96 -10.06
N THR A 61 -1.14 6.85 -8.84
CA THR A 61 -1.76 6.05 -7.77
C THR A 61 -3.15 6.56 -7.44
N VAL A 62 -3.35 7.89 -7.36
CA VAL A 62 -4.67 8.50 -7.12
C VAL A 62 -5.63 8.16 -8.25
N ARG A 63 -5.22 8.34 -9.51
CA ARG A 63 -6.06 8.04 -10.67
C ARG A 63 -6.48 6.56 -10.69
N GLN A 64 -5.53 5.66 -10.52
CA GLN A 64 -5.81 4.22 -10.48
C GLN A 64 -6.67 3.81 -9.29
N ARG A 65 -6.50 4.45 -8.13
CA ARG A 65 -7.34 4.22 -6.95
C ARG A 65 -8.80 4.58 -7.21
N GLU A 66 -9.05 5.70 -7.90
CA GLU A 66 -10.40 6.13 -8.28
C GLU A 66 -11.02 5.16 -9.29
N THR A 67 -10.27 4.75 -10.32
CA THR A 67 -10.72 3.75 -11.29
C THR A 67 -11.07 2.43 -10.61
N LEU A 68 -10.18 1.93 -9.74
CA LEU A 68 -10.40 0.67 -9.03
C LEU A 68 -11.59 0.76 -8.07
N THR A 69 -11.72 1.86 -7.35
CA THR A 69 -12.88 2.12 -6.45
C THR A 69 -14.19 2.08 -7.23
N LYS A 70 -14.27 2.78 -8.37
CA LYS A 70 -15.47 2.79 -9.22
C LYS A 70 -15.78 1.39 -9.77
N ALA A 71 -14.76 0.66 -10.21
CA ALA A 71 -14.93 -0.69 -10.75
C ALA A 71 -15.43 -1.68 -9.70
N LEU A 72 -14.95 -1.60 -8.46
CA LEU A 72 -15.43 -2.40 -7.33
C LEU A 72 -16.87 -2.02 -6.95
N ALA A 73 -17.19 -0.73 -6.88
CA ALA A 73 -18.53 -0.26 -6.58
C ALA A 73 -19.55 -0.68 -7.65
N ALA A 74 -19.17 -0.67 -8.93
CA ALA A 74 -20.00 -1.14 -10.04
C ALA A 74 -20.34 -2.65 -9.95
N ARG A 75 -19.56 -3.42 -9.17
CA ARG A 75 -19.82 -4.84 -8.85
C ARG A 75 -20.68 -5.02 -7.59
N GLY A 76 -21.24 -3.94 -7.06
CA GLY A 76 -22.07 -3.97 -5.85
C GLY A 76 -21.29 -4.10 -4.55
N LEU A 77 -19.95 -3.94 -4.58
CA LEU A 77 -19.11 -4.04 -3.39
C LEU A 77 -19.04 -2.70 -2.64
N SER A 78 -19.11 -2.76 -1.32
CA SER A 78 -18.92 -1.57 -0.47
C SER A 78 -17.43 -1.26 -0.36
N VAL A 79 -17.02 -0.06 -0.82
CA VAL A 79 -15.61 0.37 -0.83
C VAL A 79 -15.43 1.55 0.12
N THR A 80 -14.49 1.43 1.07
CA THR A 80 -14.14 2.54 1.97
C THR A 80 -13.38 3.62 1.21
N PRO A 81 -13.75 4.91 1.32
CA PRO A 81 -12.96 6.00 0.75
C PRO A 81 -11.51 5.95 1.22
N SER A 82 -10.57 5.96 0.27
CA SER A 82 -9.15 5.79 0.57
C SER A 82 -8.33 7.01 0.17
N GLN A 83 -7.42 7.40 1.07
CA GLN A 83 -6.35 8.37 0.82
C GLN A 83 -4.97 7.70 0.75
N THR A 84 -4.92 6.37 0.69
CA THR A 84 -3.69 5.57 0.72
C THR A 84 -3.37 4.99 -0.66
N ASN A 85 -2.34 4.14 -0.76
CA ASN A 85 -2.00 3.38 -1.97
C ASN A 85 -2.73 2.03 -2.06
N PHE A 86 -3.84 1.85 -1.36
CA PHE A 86 -4.67 0.64 -1.38
C PHE A 86 -6.14 1.03 -1.26
N VAL A 87 -7.04 0.10 -1.60
CA VAL A 87 -8.47 0.21 -1.30
C VAL A 87 -8.87 -0.92 -0.35
N LEU A 88 -9.83 -0.62 0.53
CA LEU A 88 -10.46 -1.56 1.45
C LEU A 88 -11.91 -1.73 1.00
N PHE A 89 -12.36 -2.96 0.83
CA PHE A 89 -13.71 -3.24 0.36
C PHE A 89 -14.27 -4.50 1.00
N ASP A 90 -15.59 -4.52 1.18
CA ASP A 90 -16.33 -5.65 1.72
C ASP A 90 -16.74 -6.61 0.59
N THR A 91 -16.40 -7.89 0.74
CA THR A 91 -16.81 -8.94 -0.20
C THR A 91 -18.12 -9.62 0.17
N GLY A 92 -18.66 -9.35 1.37
CA GLY A 92 -19.82 -10.05 1.93
C GLY A 92 -19.56 -11.53 2.25
N ARG A 93 -18.36 -12.04 1.98
CA ARG A 93 -17.92 -13.44 2.17
C ARG A 93 -16.70 -13.48 3.06
N ASN A 94 -16.33 -14.65 3.57
CA ASN A 94 -15.10 -14.77 4.37
C ASN A 94 -13.88 -14.31 3.55
N ALA A 95 -13.21 -13.23 3.99
CA ALA A 95 -12.13 -12.62 3.24
C ALA A 95 -10.93 -13.55 3.04
N LYS A 96 -10.68 -14.47 3.98
CA LYS A 96 -9.60 -15.44 3.85
C LYS A 96 -9.87 -16.39 2.68
N GLU A 97 -11.09 -16.92 2.59
CA GLU A 97 -11.49 -17.84 1.52
C GLU A 97 -11.45 -17.17 0.14
N VAL A 98 -11.95 -15.94 0.04
CA VAL A 98 -11.88 -15.14 -1.19
C VAL A 98 -10.42 -14.91 -1.58
N ASN A 99 -9.55 -14.54 -0.63
CA ASN A 99 -8.14 -14.35 -0.92
C ASN A 99 -7.43 -15.65 -1.33
N ASP A 100 -7.72 -16.77 -0.68
CA ASP A 100 -7.13 -18.07 -1.05
C ASP A 100 -7.53 -18.45 -2.50
N ALA A 101 -8.77 -18.14 -2.90
CA ALA A 101 -9.23 -18.35 -4.28
C ALA A 101 -8.58 -17.39 -5.29
N LEU A 102 -8.38 -16.12 -4.93
CA LEU A 102 -7.59 -15.16 -5.73
C LEU A 102 -6.13 -15.62 -5.89
N MET A 103 -5.52 -16.13 -4.81
CA MET A 103 -4.14 -16.61 -4.82
C MET A 103 -3.95 -17.77 -5.78
N ARG A 104 -4.92 -18.70 -5.87
CA ARG A 104 -4.91 -19.78 -6.87
C ARG A 104 -4.98 -19.28 -8.32
N ARG A 105 -5.41 -18.03 -8.54
CA ARG A 105 -5.43 -17.33 -9.84
C ARG A 105 -4.22 -16.41 -10.06
N GLY A 106 -3.23 -16.47 -9.17
CA GLY A 106 -2.01 -15.67 -9.24
C GLY A 106 -2.18 -14.22 -8.74
N VAL A 107 -3.26 -13.92 -8.00
CA VAL A 107 -3.56 -12.58 -7.49
C VAL A 107 -3.54 -12.59 -5.98
N ILE A 108 -2.75 -11.71 -5.36
CA ILE A 108 -2.60 -11.66 -3.90
C ILE A 108 -3.22 -10.36 -3.38
N ALA A 109 -4.30 -10.50 -2.61
CA ALA A 109 -4.85 -9.42 -1.81
C ALA A 109 -4.46 -9.62 -0.33
N ARG A 110 -5.00 -8.78 0.56
CA ARG A 110 -4.77 -8.92 2.01
C ARG A 110 -6.10 -8.98 2.77
N PRO A 111 -6.46 -10.14 3.35
CA PRO A 111 -7.51 -10.22 4.35
C PRO A 111 -7.17 -9.37 5.58
N VAL A 112 -8.18 -8.68 6.11
CA VAL A 112 -8.06 -7.87 7.34
C VAL A 112 -8.95 -8.37 8.48
N GLY A 113 -9.38 -9.64 8.41
CA GLY A 113 -10.22 -10.29 9.43
C GLY A 113 -9.72 -10.14 10.88
N PRO A 114 -8.42 -10.32 11.18
CA PRO A 114 -7.89 -10.11 12.53
C PRO A 114 -8.06 -8.69 13.09
N SER A 115 -8.39 -7.71 12.25
CA SER A 115 -8.69 -6.32 12.63
C SER A 115 -10.18 -6.07 12.83
N GLY A 116 -11.00 -7.12 12.98
CA GLY A 116 -12.45 -7.01 13.20
C GLY A 116 -13.29 -6.87 11.93
N LEU A 117 -12.69 -7.07 10.75
CA LEU A 117 -13.34 -6.93 9.45
C LEU A 117 -13.27 -8.27 8.66
N PRO A 118 -14.01 -9.30 9.08
CA PRO A 118 -13.85 -10.69 8.60
C PRO A 118 -14.17 -10.87 7.11
N THR A 119 -14.95 -9.96 6.53
CA THR A 119 -15.37 -10.00 5.13
C THR A 119 -14.62 -9.03 4.22
N HIS A 120 -13.71 -8.25 4.78
CA HIS A 120 -13.03 -7.20 4.04
C HIS A 120 -11.66 -7.66 3.50
N LEU A 121 -11.40 -7.25 2.26
CA LEU A 121 -10.11 -7.34 1.62
C LEU A 121 -9.51 -5.96 1.43
N ARG A 122 -8.19 -5.90 1.61
CA ARG A 122 -7.37 -4.76 1.21
C ARG A 122 -6.54 -5.14 0.00
N VAL A 123 -6.67 -4.41 -1.10
CA VAL A 123 -5.84 -4.59 -2.30
C VAL A 123 -5.01 -3.33 -2.57
N THR A 124 -3.72 -3.52 -2.83
CA THR A 124 -2.82 -2.41 -3.17
C THR A 124 -3.13 -1.95 -4.59
N VAL A 125 -3.14 -0.65 -4.83
CA VAL A 125 -3.33 -0.08 -6.17
C VAL A 125 -2.06 -0.36 -6.97
N GLY A 126 -2.18 -1.18 -8.01
CA GLY A 126 -1.10 -1.51 -8.94
C GLY A 126 -1.15 -0.65 -10.20
N LYS A 127 -0.43 -1.08 -11.24
CA LYS A 127 -0.56 -0.50 -12.58
C LYS A 127 -1.94 -0.84 -13.14
N ALA A 128 -2.36 -0.13 -14.19
CA ALA A 128 -3.65 -0.37 -14.85
C ALA A 128 -3.87 -1.86 -15.22
N GLY A 129 -2.85 -2.52 -15.79
CA GLY A 129 -2.92 -3.94 -16.13
C GLY A 129 -3.02 -4.86 -14.90
N ASP A 130 -2.32 -4.55 -13.81
CA ASP A 130 -2.40 -5.32 -12.56
C ASP A 130 -3.80 -5.19 -11.93
N ASN A 131 -4.36 -3.97 -11.93
CA ASN A 131 -5.70 -3.69 -11.41
C ASN A 131 -6.76 -4.42 -12.24
N GLN A 132 -6.62 -4.41 -13.58
CA GLN A 132 -7.53 -5.13 -14.47
C GLN A 132 -7.47 -6.64 -14.23
N ARG A 133 -6.27 -7.21 -14.15
CA ARG A 133 -6.08 -8.64 -13.83
C ARG A 133 -6.67 -9.02 -12.47
N PHE A 134 -6.55 -8.14 -11.48
CA PHE A 134 -7.20 -8.33 -10.18
C PHE A 134 -8.73 -8.35 -10.31
N LEU A 135 -9.32 -7.40 -11.03
CA LEU A 135 -10.78 -7.34 -11.22
C LEU A 135 -11.32 -8.58 -11.94
N GLU A 136 -10.65 -9.05 -12.99
CA GLU A 136 -11.02 -10.29 -13.70
C GLU A 136 -10.94 -11.52 -12.79
N ALA A 137 -9.90 -11.61 -11.96
CA ALA A 137 -9.78 -12.70 -11.00
C ALA A 137 -10.85 -12.63 -9.92
N LEU A 138 -11.24 -11.42 -9.50
CA LEU A 138 -12.28 -11.18 -8.50
C LEU A 138 -13.67 -11.60 -9.02
N ASP A 139 -14.00 -11.24 -10.27
CA ASP A 139 -15.26 -11.61 -10.92
C ASP A 139 -15.42 -13.13 -11.04
N ALA A 140 -14.31 -13.85 -11.18
CA ALA A 140 -14.32 -15.31 -11.27
C ALA A 140 -14.30 -16.02 -9.89
N VAL A 141 -14.27 -15.28 -8.79
CA VAL A 141 -14.21 -15.80 -7.40
C VAL A 141 -15.48 -15.46 -6.61
N LEU A 142 -16.02 -14.26 -6.80
CA LEU A 142 -17.23 -13.80 -6.12
C LEU A 142 -18.49 -14.37 -6.75
#